data_AF-A0A7W1T1V1-F1
#
_entry.id   AF-A0A7W1T1V1-F1
#
_cell.length_a   1.000
_cell.length_b   1.000
_cell.length_c   1.000
_cell.angle_alpha   90.00
_cell.angle_beta   90.00
_cell.angle_gamma   90.00
#
_symmetry.space_group_name_H-M   'P 1'
#
loop_
_entity.id
_entity.type
_entity.pdbx_description
1 polymer ?
#
loop_
_entity_poly.entity_id
_entity_poly.type
_entity_poly.pdbx_seq_one_letter_code
_entity_poly.pdbx_strand_id
1 'polypeptide(L)'
;MLSRFCLTARYSACFLLLLACSLAAHASGPLTIAPLSHDFGGKVVGLKSLPVDIVVTNSGSTKITINNFTIDNPVFQFTQGVAPLDLVPGESTHYNVVFAPAKAQAYSGNFILNCSNGQVLDLPLTGTGKTTNAKATLSTTLLDFGAVTQGQAAPQQSVTITNTGTDSFQLNYVYADAPSTTNFTTFKTILPGGSLSLDVSFEPWLVGKVKSLITLQYDVLPIEIVNLKGTGTAPPSVGVTTYSSLPAATKSAAYSVALAAAGGKVPYTWSLQSGSTLPRGLKGTKAGVISGTLDASVGTGNYSFTMKVTDAAGATSTKVLTLPVDAATGASCSNISWNVPGTSVPIQGLDVLGTGTYLGNEGGLYPSGSNMRPADHTNYGIGLAQAIAPLNADGQPDINGKEVFVVLGESNVHLEGEAIVRDGMNDLQKNPAVVLANGALGDATAAKLSDPNSPFWVSILNYIIPNYGVTPKQVVAAWVEPTDEISSGTFPSDMSKLQSQIENVAQNLLTFFPNIKMVYFSSRAYAGYSNGLSKKINPEPYAFESSYAVKWAVQDQLDGAPNLNFDPGKGPVLAPWMSWGPYDWANGLVVPGPSGLYWSCQDSESDGNHPSGTSGTEKIANRVINF
;
A
#
# COMPACT_ATOMS: atom_id res chain seq x y z
N MET A 1 68.33 13.30 13.13
CA MET A 1 69.16 12.23 13.71
C MET A 1 68.31 11.51 14.74
N LEU A 2 67.81 10.31 14.42
CA LEU A 2 68.21 9.01 15.02
C LEU A 2 68.05 9.02 16.55
N SER A 3 67.39 8.11 17.27
CA SER A 3 66.73 6.82 17.04
C SER A 3 66.43 6.31 18.47
N ARG A 4 65.24 5.82 18.83
CA ARG A 4 64.91 4.41 19.16
C ARG A 4 63.91 4.44 20.31
N PHE A 5 62.66 4.07 20.04
CA PHE A 5 61.71 3.67 21.07
C PHE A 5 61.69 2.13 21.13
N CYS A 6 61.80 1.61 22.35
CA CYS A 6 61.80 0.19 22.65
C CYS A 6 60.37 -0.35 22.65
N LEU A 7 60.13 -1.36 21.81
CA LEU A 7 58.89 -2.11 21.67
C LEU A 7 58.73 -3.05 22.86
N THR A 8 57.62 -3.00 23.58
CA THR A 8 57.18 -4.11 24.45
C THR A 8 55.92 -4.72 23.85
N ALA A 9 56.05 -5.98 23.44
CA ALA A 9 55.02 -6.79 22.85
C ALA A 9 53.95 -7.18 23.87
N ARG A 10 52.68 -7.05 23.51
CA ARG A 10 51.61 -7.91 24.03
C ARG A 10 50.90 -8.53 22.83
N TYR A 11 51.03 -9.85 22.76
CA TYR A 11 50.39 -10.76 21.83
C TYR A 11 48.89 -10.46 21.72
N SER A 12 48.44 -9.97 20.57
CA SER A 12 47.06 -10.19 20.12
C SER A 12 47.15 -11.19 18.99
N ALA A 13 46.67 -12.40 19.26
CA ALA A 13 46.54 -13.46 18.28
C ALA A 13 45.69 -12.94 17.13
N CYS A 14 46.33 -12.77 15.97
CA CYS A 14 45.64 -12.57 14.71
C CYS A 14 44.89 -13.89 14.43
N PHE A 15 43.62 -13.96 14.80
CA PHE A 15 42.72 -14.95 14.22
C PHE A 15 42.56 -14.53 12.75
N LEU A 16 43.41 -15.07 11.88
CA LEU A 16 43.01 -15.29 10.51
C LEU A 16 41.78 -16.20 10.58
N LEU A 17 40.59 -15.61 10.51
CA LEU A 17 39.44 -16.34 9.99
C LEU A 17 39.83 -16.67 8.55
N LEU A 18 40.31 -17.90 8.35
CA LEU A 18 40.27 -18.55 7.06
C LEU A 18 38.79 -18.58 6.68
N LEU A 19 38.35 -17.57 5.93
CA LEU A 19 37.19 -17.71 5.07
C LEU A 19 37.55 -18.88 4.16
N ALA A 20 37.03 -20.07 4.48
CA ALA A 20 36.94 -21.13 3.51
C ALA A 20 35.96 -20.61 2.45
N CYS A 21 36.47 -19.78 1.54
CA CYS A 21 35.84 -19.53 0.26
C CYS A 21 35.94 -20.87 -0.47
N SER A 22 34.98 -21.75 -0.22
CA SER A 22 34.65 -22.77 -1.19
C SER A 22 34.26 -22.01 -2.44
N LEU A 23 35.22 -21.81 -3.35
CA LEU A 23 34.93 -21.60 -4.76
C LEU A 23 34.18 -22.86 -5.22
N ALA A 24 32.88 -22.92 -4.93
CA ALA A 24 31.98 -23.70 -5.75
C ALA A 24 32.17 -23.13 -7.16
N ALA A 25 32.57 -23.98 -8.07
CA ALA A 25 32.90 -23.64 -9.45
C ALA A 25 31.67 -23.03 -10.14
N HIS A 26 31.52 -21.72 -10.06
CA HIS A 26 30.50 -20.97 -10.76
C HIS A 26 30.97 -20.67 -12.19
N ALA A 27 30.96 -21.71 -13.04
CA ALA A 27 30.69 -21.63 -14.48
C ALA A 27 31.13 -22.91 -15.20
N SER A 28 30.17 -23.76 -15.58
CA SER A 28 30.10 -24.32 -16.94
C SER A 28 28.69 -24.80 -17.22
N GLY A 29 27.73 -23.87 -17.18
CA GLY A 29 26.33 -24.17 -17.47
C GLY A 29 25.67 -23.02 -18.22
N PRO A 30 24.69 -23.28 -19.09
CA PRO A 30 23.97 -22.26 -19.86
C PRO A 30 23.18 -21.26 -19.01
N LEU A 31 22.81 -21.61 -17.76
CA LEU A 31 22.21 -20.65 -16.82
C LEU A 31 23.30 -19.91 -16.04
N THR A 32 23.13 -18.60 -15.88
CA THR A 32 23.99 -17.75 -15.04
C THR A 32 23.17 -17.11 -13.94
N ILE A 33 23.78 -16.88 -12.77
CA ILE A 33 23.18 -16.18 -11.63
C ILE A 33 24.00 -14.93 -11.29
N ALA A 34 23.34 -13.82 -10.98
CA ALA A 34 23.97 -12.58 -10.55
C ALA A 34 23.16 -11.92 -9.42
N PRO A 35 23.82 -11.41 -8.35
CA PRO A 35 25.25 -11.51 -8.06
C PRO A 35 25.68 -12.96 -7.76
N LEU A 36 26.99 -13.24 -7.68
CA LEU A 36 27.50 -14.58 -7.33
C LEU A 36 27.47 -14.86 -5.82
N SER A 37 27.38 -13.81 -5.01
CA SER A 37 27.14 -13.84 -3.57
C SER A 37 26.58 -12.49 -3.13
N HIS A 38 25.95 -12.45 -1.96
CA HIS A 38 25.47 -11.19 -1.40
C HIS A 38 25.69 -11.09 0.11
N ASP A 39 26.26 -9.97 0.55
CA ASP A 39 26.36 -9.61 1.96
C ASP A 39 25.37 -8.47 2.26
N PHE A 40 24.35 -8.76 3.07
CA PHE A 40 23.38 -7.77 3.53
C PHE A 40 23.96 -6.81 4.58
N GLY A 41 25.19 -7.08 5.04
CA GLY A 41 25.88 -6.29 6.05
C GLY A 41 25.19 -6.36 7.42
N GLY A 42 25.31 -5.28 8.18
CA GLY A 42 24.76 -5.20 9.53
C GLY A 42 23.31 -4.70 9.56
N LYS A 43 22.40 -5.45 10.16
CA LYS A 43 21.01 -5.03 10.42
C LYS A 43 20.64 -5.22 11.87
N VAL A 44 19.94 -4.24 12.44
CA VAL A 44 19.47 -4.34 13.82
C VAL A 44 18.44 -5.45 13.93
N VAL A 45 18.51 -6.23 15.01
CA VAL A 45 17.57 -7.32 15.28
C VAL A 45 16.13 -6.80 15.26
N GLY A 46 15.24 -7.52 14.54
CA GLY A 46 13.85 -7.14 14.36
C GLY A 46 13.57 -6.23 13.17
N LEU A 47 14.61 -5.72 12.48
CA LEU A 47 14.47 -4.97 11.23
C LEU A 47 14.78 -5.85 10.02
N LYS A 48 14.22 -5.47 8.87
CA LYS A 48 14.51 -6.11 7.58
C LYS A 48 15.49 -5.27 6.76
N SER A 49 16.31 -5.91 5.94
CA SER A 49 17.12 -5.24 4.93
C SER A 49 16.26 -4.79 3.73
N LEU A 50 16.85 -3.98 2.85
CA LEU A 50 16.36 -3.88 1.48
C LEU A 50 16.54 -5.24 0.78
N PRO A 51 15.70 -5.57 -0.22
CA PRO A 51 15.86 -6.79 -0.99
C PRO A 51 17.12 -6.75 -1.85
N VAL A 52 17.77 -7.91 -2.02
CA VAL A 52 18.71 -8.14 -3.11
C VAL A 52 17.95 -8.69 -4.31
N ASP A 53 18.18 -8.10 -5.47
CA ASP A 53 17.70 -8.63 -6.75
C ASP A 53 18.68 -9.67 -7.30
N ILE A 54 18.21 -10.90 -7.44
CA ILE A 54 18.97 -12.04 -7.95
C ILE A 54 18.45 -12.35 -9.35
N VAL A 55 19.28 -12.09 -10.34
CA VAL A 55 18.96 -12.28 -11.75
C VAL A 55 19.50 -13.62 -12.22
N VAL A 56 18.63 -14.44 -12.80
CA VAL A 56 19.00 -15.71 -13.44
C VAL A 56 18.74 -15.59 -14.93
N THR A 57 19.74 -15.86 -15.76
CA THR A 57 19.66 -15.68 -17.21
C THR A 57 20.01 -16.98 -17.93
N ASN A 58 19.23 -17.34 -18.95
CA ASN A 58 19.56 -18.43 -19.85
C ASN A 58 20.38 -17.92 -21.04
N SER A 59 21.70 -18.05 -20.94
CA SER A 59 22.65 -17.74 -22.01
C SER A 59 22.88 -18.90 -22.99
N GLY A 60 22.20 -20.04 -22.77
CA GLY A 60 22.30 -21.23 -23.62
C GLY A 60 21.49 -21.12 -24.90
N SER A 61 21.39 -22.26 -25.60
CA SER A 61 20.66 -22.38 -26.87
C SER A 61 19.35 -23.16 -26.77
N THR A 62 19.00 -23.67 -25.58
CA THR A 62 17.78 -24.45 -25.35
C THR A 62 17.04 -23.96 -24.10
N LYS A 63 15.73 -24.22 -24.03
CA LYS A 63 14.90 -23.95 -22.86
C LYS A 63 15.38 -24.77 -21.66
N ILE A 64 15.50 -24.13 -20.50
CA ILE A 64 15.84 -24.80 -19.25
C ILE A 64 14.78 -24.44 -18.21
N THR A 65 14.34 -25.43 -17.45
CA THR A 65 13.34 -25.25 -16.39
C THR A 65 14.08 -25.11 -15.07
N ILE A 66 13.82 -24.03 -14.33
CA ILE A 66 14.09 -23.97 -12.91
C ILE A 66 13.00 -24.80 -12.24
N ASN A 67 13.35 -25.94 -11.64
CA ASN A 67 12.37 -26.87 -11.08
C ASN A 67 11.85 -26.40 -9.72
N ASN A 68 12.77 -25.94 -8.86
CA ASN A 68 12.49 -25.45 -7.51
C ASN A 68 13.67 -24.63 -6.99
N PHE A 69 13.46 -23.99 -5.84
CA PHE A 69 14.50 -23.32 -5.08
C PHE A 69 14.43 -23.63 -3.58
N THR A 70 15.53 -23.40 -2.89
CA THR A 70 15.66 -23.52 -1.44
C THR A 70 16.40 -22.33 -0.88
N ILE A 71 15.97 -21.84 0.29
CA ILE A 71 16.79 -21.01 1.18
C ILE A 71 17.04 -21.82 2.45
N ASP A 72 18.29 -22.16 2.71
CA ASP A 72 18.64 -23.10 3.79
C ASP A 72 18.70 -22.46 5.18
N ASN A 73 18.73 -21.13 5.25
CA ASN A 73 18.72 -20.37 6.49
C ASN A 73 17.56 -19.37 6.50
N PRO A 74 16.54 -19.56 7.35
CA PRO A 74 15.30 -18.77 7.33
C PRO A 74 15.46 -17.30 7.75
N VAL A 75 16.66 -16.90 8.19
CA VAL A 75 16.99 -15.49 8.39
C VAL A 75 17.04 -14.71 7.08
N PHE A 76 17.29 -15.40 5.96
CA PHE A 76 17.16 -14.88 4.62
C PHE A 76 15.76 -15.26 4.12
N GLN A 77 14.89 -14.28 3.95
CA GLN A 77 13.49 -14.49 3.63
C GLN A 77 13.25 -14.24 2.15
N PHE A 78 12.61 -15.19 1.50
CA PHE A 78 12.15 -15.06 0.12
C PHE A 78 11.03 -14.02 0.02
N THR A 79 11.08 -13.11 -0.94
CA THR A 79 10.04 -12.09 -1.11
C THR A 79 9.48 -11.99 -2.53
N GLN A 80 10.20 -12.46 -3.55
CA GLN A 80 9.72 -12.41 -4.94
C GLN A 80 10.34 -13.51 -5.82
N GLY A 81 9.54 -14.01 -6.78
CA GLY A 81 9.94 -14.98 -7.81
C GLY A 81 9.08 -16.26 -7.78
N VAL A 82 9.30 -17.15 -8.75
CA VAL A 82 8.52 -18.40 -8.87
C VAL A 82 9.37 -19.59 -9.32
N ALA A 83 8.93 -20.78 -8.92
CA ALA A 83 9.34 -22.06 -9.51
C ALA A 83 8.20 -23.08 -9.35
N PRO A 84 7.99 -24.02 -10.31
CA PRO A 84 8.79 -24.21 -11.51
C PRO A 84 8.62 -23.09 -12.54
N LEU A 85 9.67 -22.80 -13.31
CA LEU A 85 9.68 -21.76 -14.33
C LEU A 85 10.53 -22.16 -15.54
N ASP A 86 9.97 -22.07 -16.73
CA ASP A 86 10.68 -22.28 -17.99
C ASP A 86 11.39 -21.00 -18.43
N LEU A 87 12.70 -21.07 -18.67
CA LEU A 87 13.52 -19.97 -19.16
C LEU A 87 14.06 -20.33 -20.56
N VAL A 88 13.56 -19.66 -21.60
CA VAL A 88 14.04 -19.85 -22.98
C VAL A 88 15.35 -19.08 -23.23
N PRO A 89 16.13 -19.38 -24.29
CA PRO A 89 17.37 -18.67 -24.59
C PRO A 89 17.20 -17.15 -24.65
N GLY A 90 18.06 -16.44 -23.93
CA GLY A 90 18.08 -14.98 -23.84
C GLY A 90 17.20 -14.39 -22.74
N GLU A 91 16.29 -15.16 -22.15
CA GLU A 91 15.41 -14.67 -21.08
C GLU A 91 16.12 -14.62 -19.72
N SER A 92 15.61 -13.73 -18.88
CA SER A 92 16.00 -13.56 -17.49
C SER A 92 14.80 -13.64 -16.57
N THR A 93 15.01 -14.13 -15.35
CA THR A 93 14.04 -14.07 -14.25
C THR A 93 14.68 -13.45 -13.02
N HIS A 94 13.84 -12.91 -12.14
CA HIS A 94 14.26 -12.22 -10.92
C HIS A 94 13.76 -12.98 -9.69
N TYR A 95 14.60 -13.06 -8.67
CA TYR A 95 14.25 -13.52 -7.33
C TYR A 95 14.68 -12.46 -6.32
N ASN A 96 13.86 -12.20 -5.30
CA ASN A 96 14.23 -11.26 -4.23
C ASN A 96 14.31 -11.95 -2.89
N VAL A 97 15.36 -11.58 -2.14
CA VAL A 97 15.61 -12.08 -0.79
C VAL A 97 15.95 -10.90 0.12
N VAL A 98 15.42 -10.92 1.34
CA VAL A 98 15.75 -9.94 2.40
C VAL A 98 16.43 -10.64 3.57
N PHE A 99 17.20 -9.90 4.36
CA PHE A 99 17.79 -10.34 5.61
C PHE A 99 17.01 -9.80 6.80
N ALA A 100 16.51 -10.69 7.67
CA ALA A 100 15.64 -10.37 8.81
C ALA A 100 16.17 -11.04 10.11
N PRO A 101 17.25 -10.52 10.73
CA PRO A 101 17.85 -11.15 11.90
C PRO A 101 16.95 -11.06 13.15
N ALA A 102 16.69 -12.22 13.78
CA ALA A 102 15.99 -12.31 15.07
C ALA A 102 16.95 -12.32 16.29
N LYS A 103 18.26 -12.50 16.06
CA LYS A 103 19.31 -12.51 17.10
C LYS A 103 20.56 -11.81 16.61
N ALA A 104 21.30 -11.21 17.54
CA ALA A 104 22.56 -10.53 17.23
C ALA A 104 23.69 -11.55 17.11
N GLN A 105 24.06 -11.87 15.88
CA GLN A 105 25.12 -12.80 15.51
C GLN A 105 25.41 -12.69 14.00
N ALA A 106 26.49 -13.29 13.54
CA ALA A 106 26.71 -13.50 12.12
C ALA A 106 25.84 -14.66 11.60
N TYR A 107 25.33 -14.51 10.39
CA TYR A 107 24.57 -15.53 9.68
C TYR A 107 25.20 -15.82 8.33
N SER A 108 25.12 -17.08 7.91
CA SER A 108 25.45 -17.55 6.58
C SER A 108 24.38 -18.54 6.12
N GLY A 109 24.13 -18.59 4.82
CA GLY A 109 23.21 -19.52 4.18
C GLY A 109 23.30 -19.38 2.67
N ASN A 110 22.48 -20.12 1.96
CA ASN A 110 22.55 -20.28 0.53
C ASN A 110 21.14 -20.19 -0.09
N PHE A 111 21.03 -19.48 -1.22
CA PHE A 111 19.88 -19.54 -2.11
C PHE A 111 20.22 -20.47 -3.29
N ILE A 112 19.53 -21.60 -3.36
CA ILE A 112 19.87 -22.72 -4.25
C ILE A 112 18.74 -22.93 -5.25
N LEU A 113 19.05 -22.96 -6.55
CA LEU A 113 18.12 -23.27 -7.63
C LEU A 113 18.50 -24.59 -8.29
N ASN A 114 17.52 -25.49 -8.45
CA ASN A 114 17.71 -26.79 -9.09
C ASN A 114 17.08 -26.80 -10.48
N CYS A 115 17.86 -27.11 -11.53
CA CYS A 115 17.44 -26.95 -12.92
C CYS A 115 17.27 -28.31 -13.66
N SER A 116 16.43 -28.35 -14.69
CA SER A 116 16.09 -29.57 -15.42
C SER A 116 17.25 -30.20 -16.22
N ASN A 117 18.30 -29.44 -16.50
CA ASN A 117 19.53 -29.92 -17.11
C ASN A 117 20.55 -30.48 -16.09
N GLY A 118 20.19 -30.58 -14.81
CA GLY A 118 21.07 -30.99 -13.71
C GLY A 118 21.98 -29.90 -13.17
N GLN A 119 21.91 -28.67 -13.71
CA GLN A 119 22.64 -27.53 -13.17
C GLN A 119 22.04 -27.11 -11.82
N VAL A 120 22.91 -26.82 -10.85
CA VAL A 120 22.55 -26.21 -9.58
C VAL A 120 23.22 -24.85 -9.52
N LEU A 121 22.43 -23.80 -9.30
CA LEU A 121 22.92 -22.45 -9.04
C LEU A 121 22.86 -22.22 -7.54
N ASP A 122 23.96 -21.80 -6.93
CA ASP A 122 24.09 -21.71 -5.48
C ASP A 122 24.68 -20.36 -5.09
N LEU A 123 23.83 -19.45 -4.59
CA LEU A 123 24.22 -18.09 -4.22
C LEU A 123 24.42 -18.00 -2.70
N PRO A 124 25.66 -17.82 -2.22
CA PRO A 124 25.92 -17.64 -0.80
C PRO A 124 25.43 -16.26 -0.32
N LEU A 125 24.74 -16.28 0.82
CA LEU A 125 24.18 -15.12 1.51
C LEU A 125 24.83 -14.97 2.89
N THR A 126 25.23 -13.75 3.23
CA THR A 126 25.73 -13.39 4.56
C THR A 126 25.05 -12.16 5.12
N GLY A 127 25.04 -12.04 6.44
CA GLY A 127 24.55 -10.86 7.13
C GLY A 127 24.89 -10.92 8.63
N THR A 128 24.85 -9.78 9.30
CA THR A 128 25.10 -9.70 10.75
C THR A 128 23.94 -9.02 11.46
N GLY A 129 23.29 -9.75 12.37
CA GLY A 129 22.35 -9.17 13.31
C GLY A 129 23.11 -8.33 14.34
N LYS A 130 22.70 -7.07 14.52
CA LYS A 130 23.27 -6.13 15.49
C LYS A 130 22.29 -5.87 16.62
N THR A 131 22.81 -5.70 17.84
CA THR A 131 22.05 -5.14 18.95
C THR A 131 21.98 -3.63 18.82
N THR A 132 20.90 -3.03 19.31
CA THR A 132 20.81 -1.61 19.64
C THR A 132 20.25 -1.51 21.06
N ASN A 133 20.74 -0.55 21.84
CA ASN A 133 20.15 -0.17 23.12
C ASN A 133 19.27 1.09 22.97
N ALA A 134 19.04 1.58 21.75
CA ALA A 134 18.06 2.63 21.48
C ALA A 134 16.65 2.12 21.86
N LYS A 135 15.80 3.00 22.38
CA LYS A 135 14.42 2.65 22.71
C LYS A 135 13.53 3.89 22.59
N ALA A 136 12.64 3.88 21.60
CA ALA A 136 11.57 4.86 21.51
C ALA A 136 10.46 4.52 22.52
N THR A 137 9.81 5.54 23.05
CA THR A 137 8.62 5.41 23.88
C THR A 137 7.72 6.60 23.59
N LEU A 138 6.47 6.31 23.23
CA LEU A 138 5.46 7.31 22.96
C LEU A 138 4.72 7.70 24.23
N SER A 139 4.39 8.99 24.37
CA SER A 139 3.51 9.46 25.45
C SER A 139 2.08 8.93 25.34
N THR A 140 1.65 8.59 24.12
CA THR A 140 0.36 7.94 23.82
C THR A 140 0.42 7.25 22.47
N THR A 141 -0.39 6.21 22.29
CA THR A 141 -0.59 5.49 21.01
C THR A 141 -1.97 5.77 20.40
N LEU A 142 -2.78 6.61 21.06
CA LEU A 142 -4.10 7.04 20.63
C LEU A 142 -4.30 8.53 20.92
N LEU A 143 -4.75 9.28 19.91
CA LEU A 143 -5.29 10.63 20.05
C LEU A 143 -6.79 10.62 19.72
N ASP A 144 -7.59 11.10 20.67
CA ASP A 144 -9.03 11.27 20.50
C ASP A 144 -9.37 12.76 20.45
N PHE A 145 -9.78 13.24 19.28
CA PHE A 145 -10.15 14.63 19.07
C PHE A 145 -11.63 14.90 19.38
N GLY A 146 -12.41 13.89 19.74
CA GLY A 146 -13.82 14.03 20.07
C GLY A 146 -14.65 14.55 18.89
N ALA A 147 -15.70 15.33 19.19
CA ALA A 147 -16.54 15.97 18.19
C ALA A 147 -15.91 17.28 17.69
N VAL A 148 -15.68 17.38 16.38
CA VAL A 148 -15.05 18.54 15.74
C VAL A 148 -15.93 18.97 14.56
N THR A 149 -16.30 20.24 14.53
CA THR A 149 -17.08 20.79 13.42
C THR A 149 -16.30 20.67 12.12
N GLN A 150 -16.89 20.11 11.06
CA GLN A 150 -16.18 19.93 9.80
C GLN A 150 -15.65 21.27 9.25
N GLY A 151 -14.44 21.23 8.70
CA GLY A 151 -13.72 22.41 8.25
C GLY A 151 -13.06 23.25 9.33
N GLN A 152 -13.19 22.89 10.61
CA GLN A 152 -12.50 23.55 11.73
C GLN A 152 -11.43 22.64 12.31
N ALA A 153 -10.29 23.22 12.66
CA ALA A 153 -9.22 22.50 13.34
C ALA A 153 -9.62 22.25 14.80
N ALA A 154 -9.41 21.02 15.26
CA ALA A 154 -9.49 20.69 16.66
C ALA A 154 -8.35 21.39 17.45
N PRO A 155 -8.49 21.55 18.78
CA PRO A 155 -7.34 21.86 19.62
C PRO A 155 -6.22 20.87 19.35
N GLN A 156 -5.02 21.41 19.08
CA GLN A 156 -3.84 20.61 18.79
C GLN A 156 -3.52 19.69 19.96
N GLN A 157 -3.24 18.43 19.67
CA GLN A 157 -2.71 17.47 20.65
C GLN A 157 -1.25 17.17 20.31
N SER A 158 -0.52 16.54 21.22
CA SER A 158 0.87 16.19 20.97
C SER A 158 1.18 14.74 21.34
N VAL A 159 2.17 14.20 20.63
CA VAL A 159 2.80 12.92 20.95
C VAL A 159 4.27 13.19 21.18
N THR A 160 4.74 12.87 22.39
CA THR A 160 6.16 12.98 22.73
C THR A 160 6.82 11.62 22.49
N ILE A 161 7.86 11.63 21.67
CA ILE A 161 8.77 10.51 21.46
C ILE A 161 9.96 10.69 22.38
N THR A 162 10.16 9.80 23.33
CA THR A 162 11.28 9.83 24.27
C THR A 162 12.24 8.68 23.99
N ASN A 163 13.54 8.97 23.94
CA ASN A 163 14.56 7.92 23.92
C ASN A 163 14.84 7.47 25.36
N THR A 164 14.26 6.34 25.75
CA THR A 164 14.48 5.70 27.05
C THR A 164 15.64 4.69 27.03
N GLY A 165 16.32 4.57 25.89
CA GLY A 165 17.49 3.74 25.67
C GLY A 165 18.81 4.45 25.94
N THR A 166 19.92 3.75 25.69
CA THR A 166 21.28 4.28 25.87
C THR A 166 22.00 4.60 24.55
N ASP A 167 21.47 4.15 23.43
CA ASP A 167 21.97 4.52 22.09
C ASP A 167 21.04 5.57 21.47
N SER A 168 21.57 6.46 20.64
CA SER A 168 20.76 7.40 19.86
C SER A 168 20.01 6.70 18.73
N PHE A 169 18.87 7.26 18.32
CA PHE A 169 18.19 6.90 17.08
C PHE A 169 17.71 8.14 16.33
N GLN A 170 17.31 7.97 15.07
CA GLN A 170 16.72 9.02 14.25
C GLN A 170 15.27 8.68 13.94
N LEU A 171 14.39 9.67 14.10
CA LEU A 171 13.09 9.69 13.44
C LEU A 171 13.32 10.23 12.04
N ASN A 172 13.22 9.37 11.03
CA ASN A 172 13.54 9.70 9.64
C ASN A 172 12.33 10.25 8.90
N TYR A 173 11.16 9.69 9.17
CA TYR A 173 9.95 9.95 8.43
C TYR A 173 8.72 9.86 9.33
N VAL A 174 7.77 10.76 9.11
CA VAL A 174 6.45 10.76 9.74
C VAL A 174 5.43 10.87 8.64
N TYR A 175 4.62 9.82 8.47
CA TYR A 175 3.48 9.85 7.57
C TYR A 175 2.22 10.18 8.37
N ALA A 176 1.44 11.14 7.88
CA ALA A 176 0.11 11.45 8.39
C ALA A 176 -0.75 11.81 7.18
N ASP A 177 -1.85 11.09 6.98
CA ASP A 177 -2.81 11.46 5.93
C ASP A 177 -3.93 12.33 6.51
N ALA A 178 -4.58 13.07 5.63
CA ALA A 178 -5.72 13.90 5.94
C ALA A 178 -6.80 13.02 6.65
N PRO A 179 -7.50 13.53 7.68
CA PRO A 179 -7.56 14.91 8.15
C PRO A 179 -6.48 15.30 9.17
N SER A 180 -5.39 14.54 9.26
CA SER A 180 -4.31 14.83 10.20
C SER A 180 -3.05 15.34 9.54
N THR A 181 -2.36 16.23 10.25
CA THR A 181 -1.02 16.71 9.88
C THR A 181 -0.14 16.77 11.12
N THR A 182 1.17 16.76 10.91
CA THR A 182 2.15 16.96 11.98
C THR A 182 3.05 18.16 11.68
N ASN A 183 3.73 18.65 12.71
CA ASN A 183 4.78 19.67 12.57
C ASN A 183 6.14 19.10 12.10
N PHE A 184 6.22 17.79 11.78
CA PHE A 184 7.45 17.16 11.35
C PHE A 184 7.80 17.56 9.91
N THR A 185 9.05 18.00 9.70
CA THR A 185 9.50 18.55 8.40
C THR A 185 10.79 17.94 7.89
N THR A 186 11.61 17.36 8.78
CA THR A 186 12.90 16.77 8.44
C THR A 186 13.33 15.82 9.55
N PHE A 187 14.21 14.88 9.21
CA PHE A 187 14.72 13.89 10.15
C PHE A 187 15.27 14.53 11.44
N LYS A 188 15.09 13.84 12.57
CA LYS A 188 15.54 14.30 13.89
C LYS A 188 16.26 13.19 14.63
N THR A 189 17.47 13.47 15.10
CA THR A 189 18.19 12.61 16.03
C THR A 189 17.69 12.83 17.46
N ILE A 190 17.31 11.75 18.13
CA ILE A 190 16.90 11.76 19.54
C ILE A 190 17.99 11.05 20.36
N LEU A 191 18.78 11.85 21.07
CA LEU A 191 19.86 11.37 21.94
C LEU A 191 19.28 10.60 23.16
N PRO A 192 20.07 9.75 23.83
CA PRO A 192 19.66 9.09 25.07
C PRO A 192 19.10 10.07 26.10
N GLY A 193 17.91 9.78 26.65
CA GLY A 193 17.17 10.67 27.56
C GLY A 193 16.53 11.90 26.90
N GLY A 194 16.79 12.14 25.62
CA GLY A 194 16.17 13.20 24.83
C GLY A 194 14.72 12.90 24.47
N SER A 195 13.99 13.93 24.05
CA SER A 195 12.60 13.81 23.58
C SER A 195 12.30 14.76 22.43
N LEU A 196 11.35 14.39 21.59
CA LEU A 196 10.77 15.19 20.51
C LEU A 196 9.25 15.24 20.69
N SER A 197 8.67 16.43 20.75
CA SER A 197 7.21 16.60 20.70
C SER A 197 6.76 16.77 19.25
N LEU A 198 5.91 15.86 18.79
CA LEU A 198 5.18 16.00 17.53
C LEU A 198 3.83 16.62 17.84
N ASP A 199 3.56 17.79 17.25
CA ASP A 199 2.26 18.40 17.36
C ASP A 199 1.36 17.88 16.25
N VAL A 200 0.19 17.37 16.63
CA VAL A 200 -0.77 16.71 15.75
C VAL A 200 -2.03 17.55 15.65
N SER A 201 -2.35 17.95 14.42
CA SER A 201 -3.58 18.66 14.10
C SER A 201 -4.59 17.70 13.48
N PHE A 202 -5.88 17.92 13.75
CA PHE A 202 -6.98 17.15 13.18
C PHE A 202 -8.10 18.08 12.73
N GLU A 203 -8.58 17.92 11.50
CA GLU A 203 -9.60 18.78 10.92
C GLU A 203 -10.49 17.99 9.94
N PRO A 204 -11.63 17.44 10.40
CA PRO A 204 -12.45 16.59 9.56
C PRO A 204 -13.14 17.41 8.46
N TRP A 205 -13.32 16.83 7.27
CA TRP A 205 -14.06 17.45 6.17
C TRP A 205 -15.43 16.81 5.89
N LEU A 206 -15.75 15.69 6.55
CA LEU A 206 -17.04 14.99 6.48
C LEU A 206 -17.68 14.88 7.86
N VAL A 207 -19.01 14.78 7.88
CA VAL A 207 -19.78 14.41 9.08
C VAL A 207 -19.66 12.91 9.32
N GLY A 208 -19.46 12.51 10.57
CA GLY A 208 -19.37 11.12 10.97
C GLY A 208 -18.05 10.77 11.64
N LYS A 209 -17.89 9.49 11.99
CA LYS A 209 -16.67 9.00 12.64
C LYS A 209 -15.52 9.01 11.65
N VAL A 210 -14.36 9.50 12.09
CA VAL A 210 -13.12 9.47 11.32
C VAL A 210 -12.07 8.73 12.12
N LYS A 211 -11.35 7.83 11.44
CA LYS A 211 -10.14 7.17 11.93
C LYS A 211 -9.00 7.49 10.97
N SER A 212 -7.79 7.62 11.50
CA SER A 212 -6.56 7.76 10.73
C SER A 212 -5.38 7.22 11.53
N LEU A 213 -4.23 7.06 10.90
CA LEU A 213 -3.00 6.58 11.50
C LEU A 213 -1.87 7.57 11.21
N ILE A 214 -0.95 7.72 12.16
CA ILE A 214 0.35 8.37 11.95
C ILE A 214 1.43 7.29 12.07
N THR A 215 2.22 7.14 11.01
CA THR A 215 3.36 6.20 10.95
C THR A 215 4.64 6.93 11.32
N LEU A 216 5.35 6.43 12.34
CA LEU A 216 6.64 6.95 12.78
C LEU A 216 7.74 5.97 12.37
N GLN A 217 8.61 6.38 11.44
CA GLN A 217 9.69 5.53 10.94
C GLN A 217 11.05 5.96 11.46
N TYR A 218 11.79 5.01 12.02
CA TYR A 218 13.11 5.20 12.61
C TYR A 218 14.22 4.54 11.79
N ASP A 219 15.48 4.86 12.08
CA ASP A 219 16.65 4.24 11.44
C ASP A 219 17.02 2.87 12.02
N VAL A 220 16.99 2.74 13.35
CA VAL A 220 17.47 1.57 14.09
C VAL A 220 16.39 0.92 14.98
N LEU A 221 15.13 1.33 14.83
CA LEU A 221 14.00 0.81 15.60
C LEU A 221 12.85 0.42 14.66
N PRO A 222 12.01 -0.57 15.04
CA PRO A 222 10.76 -0.83 14.34
C PRO A 222 9.89 0.42 14.30
N ILE A 223 9.05 0.54 13.28
CA ILE A 223 8.12 1.66 13.20
C ILE A 223 7.14 1.66 14.39
N GLU A 224 6.57 2.81 14.70
CA GLU A 224 5.48 2.92 15.68
C GLU A 224 4.27 3.60 15.04
N ILE A 225 3.07 3.19 15.45
CA ILE A 225 1.80 3.76 14.98
C ILE A 225 1.13 4.57 16.10
N VAL A 226 0.67 5.78 15.77
CA VAL A 226 -0.27 6.53 16.58
C VAL A 226 -1.63 6.51 15.89
N ASN A 227 -2.62 5.94 16.54
CA ASN A 227 -4.00 5.94 16.06
C ASN A 227 -4.69 7.26 16.35
N LEU A 228 -5.50 7.73 15.42
CA LEU A 228 -6.31 8.93 15.58
C LEU A 228 -7.78 8.57 15.43
N LYS A 229 -8.61 9.17 16.28
CA LYS A 229 -10.06 9.12 16.11
C LYS A 229 -10.71 10.46 16.41
N GLY A 230 -11.84 10.71 15.76
CA GLY A 230 -12.69 11.87 15.99
C GLY A 230 -14.05 11.67 15.34
N THR A 231 -14.94 12.64 15.51
CA THR A 231 -16.24 12.69 14.85
C THR A 231 -16.46 14.07 14.25
N GLY A 232 -16.59 14.13 12.93
CA GLY A 232 -17.00 15.35 12.24
C GLY A 232 -18.47 15.66 12.50
N THR A 233 -18.78 16.92 12.82
CA THR A 233 -20.16 17.42 12.99
C THR A 233 -20.49 18.51 11.97
N ALA A 234 -21.77 18.62 11.60
CA ALA A 234 -22.21 19.63 10.63
C ALA A 234 -22.01 21.05 11.18
N PRO A 235 -21.57 22.03 10.37
CA PRO A 235 -21.36 23.40 10.82
C PRO A 235 -22.72 24.10 11.00
N PRO A 236 -22.88 24.93 12.03
CA PRO A 236 -24.15 25.62 12.31
C PRO A 236 -24.45 26.77 11.33
N SER A 237 -23.45 27.23 10.59
CA SER A 237 -23.53 28.28 9.57
C SER A 237 -22.62 27.92 8.39
N VAL A 238 -22.66 28.71 7.31
CA VAL A 238 -21.79 28.48 6.14
C VAL A 238 -20.32 28.47 6.57
N GLY A 239 -19.59 27.45 6.16
CA GLY A 239 -18.17 27.27 6.44
C GLY A 239 -17.45 26.56 5.30
N VAL A 240 -16.16 26.88 5.12
CA VAL A 240 -15.26 26.14 4.23
C VAL A 240 -14.88 24.82 4.90
N THR A 241 -15.25 23.70 4.29
CA THR A 241 -14.99 22.35 4.82
C THR A 241 -13.79 21.65 4.18
N THR A 242 -13.23 22.20 3.10
CA THR A 242 -11.96 21.73 2.53
C THR A 242 -10.87 21.68 3.61
N TYR A 243 -10.08 20.61 3.63
CA TYR A 243 -8.93 20.48 4.51
C TYR A 243 -7.94 21.64 4.31
N SER A 244 -7.37 22.19 5.39
CA SER A 244 -6.50 23.38 5.31
C SER A 244 -5.24 23.16 4.47
N SER A 245 -4.70 21.93 4.43
CA SER A 245 -3.65 21.57 3.46
C SER A 245 -4.30 20.95 2.23
N LEU A 246 -4.12 21.59 1.08
CA LEU A 246 -4.57 21.03 -0.19
C LEU A 246 -3.66 19.89 -0.64
N PRO A 247 -4.14 19.01 -1.52
CA PRO A 247 -3.28 18.04 -2.21
C PRO A 247 -2.11 18.74 -2.88
N ALA A 248 -0.94 18.10 -2.86
CA ALA A 248 0.26 18.67 -3.46
C ALA A 248 0.06 18.94 -4.96
N ALA A 249 0.47 20.13 -5.38
CA ALA A 249 0.62 20.46 -6.80
C ALA A 249 2.03 20.08 -7.27
N THR A 250 2.15 19.71 -8.54
CA THR A 250 3.46 19.47 -9.15
C THR A 250 3.89 20.68 -9.97
N LYS A 251 5.14 21.10 -9.81
CA LYS A 251 5.72 22.20 -10.61
C LYS A 251 5.53 21.95 -12.11
N SER A 252 5.05 22.98 -12.83
CA SER A 252 4.79 22.93 -14.29
C SER A 252 3.71 21.94 -14.74
N ALA A 253 2.98 21.32 -13.83
CA ALA A 253 1.87 20.42 -14.15
C ALA A 253 0.52 21.13 -14.09
N ALA A 254 -0.49 20.52 -14.73
CA ALA A 254 -1.87 20.88 -14.50
C ALA A 254 -2.28 20.57 -13.05
N TYR A 255 -3.07 21.46 -12.47
CA TYR A 255 -3.63 21.31 -11.13
C TYR A 255 -5.11 21.68 -11.20
N SER A 256 -5.95 20.94 -10.51
CA SER A 256 -7.36 21.24 -10.35
C SER A 256 -7.82 20.64 -9.04
N VAL A 257 -8.43 21.43 -8.15
CA VAL A 257 -9.04 20.94 -6.91
C VAL A 257 -10.36 21.64 -6.69
N ALA A 258 -11.38 20.87 -6.28
CA ALA A 258 -12.66 21.40 -5.86
C ALA A 258 -12.64 21.72 -4.36
N LEU A 259 -13.11 22.90 -3.99
CA LEU A 259 -13.31 23.32 -2.61
C LEU A 259 -14.71 22.93 -2.15
N ALA A 260 -14.81 22.47 -0.92
CA ALA A 260 -16.06 22.10 -0.26
C ALA A 260 -16.47 23.13 0.78
N ALA A 261 -17.79 23.33 0.88
CA ALA A 261 -18.42 24.12 1.94
C ALA A 261 -19.70 23.43 2.42
N ALA A 262 -20.09 23.74 3.65
CA ALA A 262 -21.31 23.23 4.25
C ALA A 262 -21.93 24.24 5.22
N GLY A 263 -23.18 24.00 5.61
CA GLY A 263 -23.98 24.92 6.41
C GLY A 263 -24.49 26.13 5.62
N GLY A 264 -25.39 26.91 6.20
CA GLY A 264 -26.03 28.03 5.48
C GLY A 264 -26.93 27.56 4.33
N LYS A 265 -27.19 28.45 3.37
CA LYS A 265 -28.11 28.20 2.24
C LYS A 265 -27.39 27.99 0.91
N VAL A 266 -27.58 26.85 0.26
CA VAL A 266 -27.09 26.60 -1.12
C VAL A 266 -27.84 27.46 -2.16
N PRO A 267 -27.23 27.82 -3.31
CA PRO A 267 -25.87 27.50 -3.74
C PRO A 267 -24.78 28.37 -3.07
N TYR A 268 -23.56 27.85 -3.03
CA TYR A 268 -22.38 28.58 -2.55
C TYR A 268 -21.67 29.30 -3.70
N THR A 269 -21.12 30.47 -3.40
CA THR A 269 -20.26 31.24 -4.31
C THR A 269 -18.90 31.49 -3.68
N TRP A 270 -17.85 31.34 -4.49
CA TRP A 270 -16.46 31.42 -4.01
C TRP A 270 -15.73 32.63 -4.60
N SER A 271 -14.82 33.18 -3.81
CA SER A 271 -13.89 34.23 -4.22
C SER A 271 -12.59 34.15 -3.44
N LEU A 272 -11.49 34.59 -4.04
CA LEU A 272 -10.26 34.85 -3.29
C LEU A 272 -10.46 36.06 -2.38
N GLN A 273 -10.07 35.97 -1.11
CA GLN A 273 -10.18 37.09 -0.17
C GLN A 273 -9.28 38.24 -0.62
N SER A 274 -9.71 39.49 -0.40
CA SER A 274 -8.89 40.67 -0.72
C SER A 274 -7.50 40.58 -0.08
N GLY A 275 -6.45 40.80 -0.88
CA GLY A 275 -5.05 40.68 -0.46
C GLY A 275 -4.45 39.27 -0.52
N SER A 276 -5.26 38.23 -0.77
CA SER A 276 -4.75 36.89 -1.05
C SER A 276 -4.35 36.74 -2.52
N THR A 277 -3.34 35.90 -2.78
CA THR A 277 -2.84 35.61 -4.14
C THR A 277 -2.62 34.11 -4.29
N LEU A 278 -3.13 33.52 -5.37
CA LEU A 278 -2.83 32.14 -5.74
C LEU A 278 -1.45 32.05 -6.42
N PRO A 279 -0.76 30.90 -6.34
CA PRO A 279 0.45 30.67 -7.14
C PRO A 279 0.24 30.95 -8.63
N ARG A 280 1.25 31.52 -9.28
CA ARG A 280 1.16 31.97 -10.67
C ARG A 280 0.78 30.80 -11.59
N GLY A 281 -0.23 31.02 -12.42
CA GLY A 281 -0.78 30.02 -13.33
C GLY A 281 -2.07 29.35 -12.82
N LEU A 282 -2.37 29.48 -11.53
CA LEU A 282 -3.64 29.01 -10.95
C LEU A 282 -4.68 30.12 -10.83
N LYS A 283 -5.95 29.75 -10.94
CA LYS A 283 -7.10 30.65 -10.80
C LYS A 283 -8.22 29.95 -10.02
N GLY A 284 -8.93 30.72 -9.19
CA GLY A 284 -10.15 30.27 -8.52
C GLY A 284 -11.40 30.63 -9.34
N THR A 285 -12.41 29.77 -9.34
CA THR A 285 -13.71 30.00 -9.97
C THR A 285 -14.79 30.33 -8.93
N LYS A 286 -15.90 30.94 -9.36
CA LYS A 286 -17.07 31.16 -8.48
C LYS A 286 -17.73 29.86 -8.01
N ALA A 287 -17.49 28.75 -8.72
CA ALA A 287 -17.96 27.42 -8.35
C ALA A 287 -17.09 26.75 -7.28
N GLY A 288 -15.97 27.37 -6.88
CA GLY A 288 -15.08 26.80 -5.86
C GLY A 288 -14.05 25.85 -6.42
N VAL A 289 -13.64 25.99 -7.68
CA VAL A 289 -12.54 25.19 -8.26
C VAL A 289 -11.29 26.07 -8.35
N ILE A 290 -10.17 25.57 -7.83
CA ILE A 290 -8.85 26.15 -8.08
C ILE A 290 -8.19 25.31 -9.16
N SER A 291 -7.89 25.92 -10.32
CA SER A 291 -7.33 25.18 -11.46
C SER A 291 -6.36 26.01 -12.30
N GLY A 292 -5.55 25.33 -13.09
CA GLY A 292 -4.62 25.91 -14.05
C GLY A 292 -3.35 25.07 -14.17
N THR A 293 -2.34 25.61 -14.85
CA THR A 293 -1.00 25.02 -14.90
C THR A 293 -0.06 25.92 -14.13
N LEU A 294 0.65 25.37 -13.14
CA LEU A 294 1.64 26.16 -12.40
C LEU A 294 2.73 26.66 -13.35
N ASP A 295 3.08 27.94 -13.23
CA ASP A 295 4.15 28.50 -14.03
C ASP A 295 5.51 27.88 -13.65
N ALA A 296 6.40 27.68 -14.62
CA ALA A 296 7.74 27.15 -14.40
C ALA A 296 8.58 27.94 -13.38
N SER A 297 8.24 29.22 -13.14
CA SER A 297 8.89 30.04 -12.12
C SER A 297 8.43 29.75 -10.68
N VAL A 298 7.34 29.01 -10.49
CA VAL A 298 6.88 28.65 -9.14
C VAL A 298 7.87 27.63 -8.56
N GLY A 299 8.46 27.97 -7.42
CA GLY A 299 9.39 27.12 -6.69
C GLY A 299 8.66 26.02 -5.93
N THR A 300 9.40 25.01 -5.49
CA THR A 300 8.87 24.04 -4.52
C THR A 300 8.69 24.71 -3.16
N GLY A 301 7.66 24.32 -2.42
CA GLY A 301 7.35 24.86 -1.10
C GLY A 301 5.85 25.07 -0.86
N ASN A 302 5.53 25.64 0.29
CA ASN A 302 4.15 25.85 0.71
C ASN A 302 3.66 27.27 0.39
N TYR A 303 2.50 27.36 -0.25
CA TYR A 303 1.87 28.62 -0.64
C TYR A 303 0.52 28.79 0.06
N SER A 304 0.40 29.80 0.93
CA SER A 304 -0.84 30.05 1.68
C SER A 304 -1.67 31.18 1.09
N PHE A 305 -2.99 30.99 1.00
CA PHE A 305 -3.95 31.98 0.52
C PHE A 305 -5.30 31.81 1.21
N THR A 306 -6.11 32.88 1.27
CA THR A 306 -7.42 32.83 1.94
C THR A 306 -8.55 32.78 0.92
N MET A 307 -9.37 31.73 0.99
CA MET A 307 -10.59 31.60 0.21
C MET A 307 -11.80 32.06 1.02
N LYS A 308 -12.74 32.74 0.36
CA LYS A 308 -14.03 33.16 0.90
C LYS A 308 -15.15 32.38 0.23
N VAL A 309 -16.05 31.83 1.03
CA VAL A 309 -17.34 31.28 0.59
C VAL A 309 -18.48 32.21 1.03
N THR A 310 -19.47 32.38 0.16
CA THR A 310 -20.71 33.13 0.43
C THR A 310 -21.91 32.24 0.09
N ASP A 311 -22.85 32.11 1.01
CA ASP A 311 -24.08 31.36 0.80
C ASP A 311 -25.16 32.20 0.10
N ALA A 312 -26.27 31.59 -0.29
CA ALA A 312 -27.36 32.25 -0.99
C ALA A 312 -28.17 33.24 -0.11
N ALA A 313 -27.97 33.22 1.21
CA ALA A 313 -28.53 34.20 2.15
C ALA A 313 -27.58 35.39 2.38
N GLY A 314 -26.38 35.36 1.79
CA GLY A 314 -25.36 36.40 1.94
C GLY A 314 -24.44 36.22 3.15
N ALA A 315 -24.58 35.14 3.91
CA ALA A 315 -23.64 34.80 4.97
C ALA A 315 -22.29 34.39 4.36
N THR A 316 -21.20 34.71 5.03
CA THR A 316 -19.85 34.47 4.50
C THR A 316 -18.94 33.81 5.51
N SER A 317 -18.01 33.01 5.02
CA SER A 317 -16.92 32.44 5.81
C SER A 317 -15.62 32.46 5.01
N THR A 318 -14.49 32.51 5.70
CA THR A 318 -13.16 32.52 5.08
C THR A 318 -12.27 31.47 5.73
N LYS A 319 -11.36 30.90 4.95
CA LYS A 319 -10.37 29.94 5.44
C LYS A 319 -9.03 30.11 4.72
N VAL A 320 -7.96 30.04 5.50
CA VAL A 320 -6.59 29.95 4.97
C VAL A 320 -6.38 28.53 4.48
N LEU A 321 -5.98 28.39 3.22
CA LEU A 321 -5.60 27.13 2.61
C LEU A 321 -4.11 27.22 2.25
N THR A 322 -3.40 26.11 2.42
CA THR A 322 -2.01 25.95 2.03
C THR A 322 -1.93 24.97 0.87
N LEU A 323 -1.24 25.36 -0.20
CA LEU A 323 -0.93 24.50 -1.34
C LEU A 323 0.56 24.12 -1.29
N PRO A 324 0.90 22.86 -0.97
CA PRO A 324 2.23 22.33 -1.21
C PRO A 324 2.51 22.29 -2.71
N VAL A 325 3.69 22.72 -3.12
CA VAL A 325 4.19 22.58 -4.49
C VAL A 325 5.46 21.76 -4.45
N ASP A 326 5.42 20.61 -5.12
CA ASP A 326 6.50 19.63 -5.13
C ASP A 326 7.18 19.52 -6.49
N ALA A 327 8.35 18.90 -6.49
CA ALA A 327 9.07 18.57 -7.70
C ALA A 327 8.32 17.50 -8.50
N ALA A 328 8.58 17.46 -9.81
CA ALA A 328 8.04 16.41 -10.67
C ALA A 328 8.62 15.04 -10.29
N THR A 329 7.77 14.03 -10.18
CA THR A 329 8.14 12.64 -9.86
C THR A 329 8.52 11.81 -11.09
N GLY A 330 8.29 12.35 -12.29
CA GLY A 330 8.42 11.60 -13.56
C GLY A 330 7.10 11.02 -14.06
N ALA A 331 6.05 10.96 -13.23
CA ALA A 331 4.71 10.64 -13.66
C ALA A 331 4.10 11.77 -14.53
N SER A 332 3.09 11.43 -15.36
CA SER A 332 2.44 12.36 -16.29
C SER A 332 1.37 13.16 -15.57
N CYS A 333 1.83 14.09 -14.72
CA CYS A 333 0.97 14.90 -13.86
C CYS A 333 -0.03 15.80 -14.61
N SER A 334 0.06 15.89 -15.95
CA SER A 334 -0.82 16.68 -16.80
C SER A 334 -1.95 15.85 -17.45
N ASN A 335 -2.00 14.53 -17.23
CA ASN A 335 -2.94 13.62 -17.89
C ASN A 335 -4.23 13.36 -17.09
N ILE A 336 -4.69 14.34 -16.32
CA ILE A 336 -5.74 14.18 -15.30
C ILE A 336 -7.20 14.29 -15.80
N SER A 337 -7.43 14.23 -17.11
CA SER A 337 -8.78 14.46 -17.68
C SER A 337 -9.19 13.37 -18.67
N TRP A 338 -9.52 12.21 -18.13
CA TRP A 338 -10.21 11.17 -18.88
C TRP A 338 -11.70 11.41 -18.89
N ASN A 339 -12.30 11.45 -20.07
CA ASN A 339 -13.74 11.68 -20.22
C ASN A 339 -14.48 10.38 -20.50
N VAL A 340 -15.76 10.34 -20.12
CA VAL A 340 -16.67 9.29 -20.60
C VAL A 340 -16.72 9.36 -22.14
N PRO A 341 -16.60 8.23 -22.85
CA PRO A 341 -16.58 8.23 -24.31
C PRO A 341 -17.76 9.00 -24.92
N GLY A 342 -17.47 9.87 -25.89
CA GLY A 342 -18.47 10.71 -26.55
C GLY A 342 -18.94 11.93 -25.75
N THR A 343 -18.33 12.22 -24.59
CA THR A 343 -18.68 13.38 -23.74
C THR A 343 -17.47 14.25 -23.41
N SER A 344 -17.72 15.41 -22.78
CA SER A 344 -16.69 16.26 -22.16
C SER A 344 -16.69 16.16 -20.63
N VAL A 345 -17.33 15.12 -20.08
CA VAL A 345 -17.47 14.91 -18.63
C VAL A 345 -16.36 13.96 -18.18
N PRO A 346 -15.55 14.32 -17.17
CA PRO A 346 -14.56 13.41 -16.62
C PRO A 346 -15.19 12.11 -16.12
N ILE A 347 -14.47 11.00 -16.24
CA ILE A 347 -14.84 9.72 -15.63
C ILE A 347 -15.01 9.93 -14.13
N GLN A 348 -16.05 9.31 -13.60
CA GLN A 348 -16.42 9.29 -12.18
C GLN A 348 -16.36 7.85 -11.68
N GLY A 349 -15.96 7.66 -10.42
CA GLY A 349 -15.94 6.35 -9.78
C GLY A 349 -17.32 5.73 -9.74
N LEU A 350 -17.38 4.41 -9.59
CA LEU A 350 -18.67 3.71 -9.51
C LEU A 350 -19.53 4.28 -8.37
N ASP A 351 -18.90 4.58 -7.25
CA ASP A 351 -19.54 5.16 -6.09
C ASP A 351 -20.17 6.54 -6.33
N VAL A 352 -19.57 7.36 -7.20
CA VAL A 352 -20.16 8.63 -7.63
C VAL A 352 -21.24 8.42 -8.67
N LEU A 353 -21.04 7.49 -9.62
CA LEU A 353 -21.99 7.21 -10.69
C LEU A 353 -23.35 6.75 -10.15
N GLY A 354 -23.37 5.93 -9.09
CA GLY A 354 -24.61 5.39 -8.52
C GLY A 354 -25.45 4.71 -9.60
N THR A 355 -26.73 5.10 -9.74
CA THR A 355 -27.63 4.56 -10.79
C THR A 355 -27.32 5.09 -12.21
N GLY A 356 -26.31 5.95 -12.37
CA GLY A 356 -25.80 6.37 -13.67
C GLY A 356 -25.07 5.24 -14.39
N THR A 357 -24.67 5.46 -15.65
CA THR A 357 -24.05 4.41 -16.46
C THR A 357 -22.75 4.82 -17.12
N TYR A 358 -21.77 3.91 -17.19
CA TYR A 358 -20.62 3.99 -18.08
C TYR A 358 -20.82 3.02 -19.25
N LEU A 359 -20.90 3.54 -20.48
CA LEU A 359 -21.12 2.73 -21.70
C LEU A 359 -22.29 1.73 -21.55
N GLY A 360 -23.39 2.18 -20.93
CA GLY A 360 -24.59 1.37 -20.70
C GLY A 360 -24.56 0.46 -19.47
N ASN A 361 -23.47 0.43 -18.70
CA ASN A 361 -23.34 -0.41 -17.49
C ASN A 361 -23.52 0.45 -16.24
N GLU A 362 -24.37 0.00 -15.31
CA GLU A 362 -24.74 0.72 -14.08
C GLU A 362 -23.56 0.88 -13.12
N GLY A 363 -23.38 2.08 -12.57
CA GLY A 363 -22.45 2.37 -11.47
C GLY A 363 -22.93 1.88 -10.10
N GLY A 364 -22.36 2.41 -9.03
CA GLY A 364 -22.54 1.93 -7.66
C GLY A 364 -21.72 0.66 -7.39
N LEU A 365 -21.16 0.54 -6.19
CA LEU A 365 -20.36 -0.63 -5.80
C LEU A 365 -21.22 -1.91 -5.70
N TYR A 366 -22.51 -1.78 -5.42
CA TYR A 366 -23.48 -2.86 -5.26
C TYR A 366 -24.65 -2.68 -6.24
N PRO A 367 -25.49 -3.72 -6.43
CA PRO A 367 -26.64 -3.64 -7.34
C PRO A 367 -27.56 -2.45 -7.08
N SER A 368 -28.29 -2.01 -8.12
CA SER A 368 -29.21 -0.86 -8.08
C SER A 368 -28.51 0.48 -7.78
N GLY A 369 -27.26 0.63 -8.21
CA GLY A 369 -26.48 1.85 -8.00
C GLY A 369 -26.13 2.14 -6.53
N SER A 370 -26.20 1.15 -5.65
CA SER A 370 -25.93 1.32 -4.21
C SER A 370 -24.43 1.33 -3.90
N ASN A 371 -24.03 2.13 -2.92
CA ASN A 371 -22.69 2.03 -2.30
C ASN A 371 -22.72 1.38 -0.92
N MET A 372 -23.91 0.97 -0.49
CA MET A 372 -24.11 0.22 0.73
C MET A 372 -24.23 -1.26 0.38
N ARG A 373 -23.42 -2.07 1.06
CA ARG A 373 -23.56 -3.53 1.01
C ARG A 373 -24.98 -3.91 1.43
N PRO A 374 -25.64 -4.87 0.73
CA PRO A 374 -26.96 -5.35 1.13
C PRO A 374 -26.99 -5.77 2.61
N ALA A 375 -28.09 -5.48 3.31
CA ALA A 375 -28.18 -5.67 4.76
C ALA A 375 -27.99 -7.14 5.17
N ASP A 376 -28.62 -8.07 4.45
CA ASP A 376 -28.49 -9.51 4.75
C ASP A 376 -27.05 -10.01 4.53
N HIS A 377 -26.41 -9.57 3.44
CA HIS A 377 -25.01 -9.90 3.17
C HIS A 377 -24.07 -9.28 4.22
N THR A 378 -24.39 -8.08 4.70
CA THR A 378 -23.68 -7.39 5.79
C THR A 378 -23.80 -8.16 7.10
N ASN A 379 -25.02 -8.54 7.49
CA ASN A 379 -25.29 -9.27 8.72
C ASN A 379 -24.62 -10.66 8.71
N TYR A 380 -24.66 -11.36 7.57
CA TYR A 380 -23.97 -12.63 7.41
C TYR A 380 -22.46 -12.47 7.56
N GLY A 381 -21.86 -11.50 6.87
CA GLY A 381 -20.42 -11.20 6.98
C GLY A 381 -20.01 -10.82 8.41
N ILE A 382 -20.81 -10.04 9.13
CA ILE A 382 -20.57 -9.74 10.56
C ILE A 382 -20.62 -11.01 11.40
N GLY A 383 -21.58 -11.90 11.15
CA GLY A 383 -21.67 -13.20 11.83
C GLY A 383 -20.44 -14.07 11.58
N LEU A 384 -19.94 -14.13 10.34
CA LEU A 384 -18.69 -14.82 10.02
C LEU A 384 -17.50 -14.22 10.77
N ALA A 385 -17.34 -12.89 10.72
CA ALA A 385 -16.25 -12.19 11.37
C ALA A 385 -16.25 -12.42 12.90
N GLN A 386 -17.41 -12.38 13.54
CA GLN A 386 -17.57 -12.66 14.96
C GLN A 386 -17.28 -14.13 15.33
N ALA A 387 -17.41 -15.04 14.38
CA ALA A 387 -17.14 -16.47 14.56
C ALA A 387 -15.68 -16.85 14.25
N ILE A 388 -14.86 -15.94 13.74
CA ILE A 388 -13.42 -16.18 13.57
C ILE A 388 -12.80 -16.38 14.95
N ALA A 389 -12.05 -17.47 15.09
CA ALA A 389 -11.26 -17.79 16.27
C ALA A 389 -9.81 -18.01 15.85
N PRO A 390 -8.83 -17.75 16.74
CA PRO A 390 -7.44 -18.02 16.41
C PRO A 390 -7.20 -19.53 16.18
N LEU A 391 -6.32 -19.83 15.23
CA LEU A 391 -6.02 -21.18 14.77
C LEU A 391 -4.57 -21.54 15.07
N ASN A 392 -4.29 -22.77 15.48
CA ASN A 392 -2.92 -23.29 15.54
C ASN A 392 -2.38 -23.60 14.12
N ALA A 393 -1.11 -24.00 14.01
CA ALA A 393 -0.46 -24.27 12.72
C ALA A 393 -1.16 -25.36 11.88
N ASP A 394 -1.94 -26.25 12.50
CA ASP A 394 -2.73 -27.30 11.84
C ASP A 394 -4.11 -26.82 11.40
N GLY A 395 -4.45 -25.55 11.65
CA GLY A 395 -5.74 -24.95 11.32
C GLY A 395 -6.86 -25.32 12.27
N GLN A 396 -6.55 -25.77 13.49
CA GLN A 396 -7.54 -26.09 14.52
C GLN A 396 -7.71 -24.91 15.49
N PRO A 397 -8.91 -24.65 16.04
CA PRO A 397 -9.12 -23.59 17.02
C PRO A 397 -8.20 -23.72 18.23
N ASP A 398 -7.53 -22.63 18.58
CA ASP A 398 -6.61 -22.52 19.71
C ASP A 398 -6.59 -21.07 20.22
N ILE A 399 -6.80 -20.86 21.51
CA ILE A 399 -6.79 -19.51 22.11
C ILE A 399 -5.44 -18.79 21.97
N ASN A 400 -4.35 -19.55 21.81
CA ASN A 400 -3.00 -19.02 21.56
C ASN A 400 -2.63 -19.03 20.07
N GLY A 401 -3.58 -19.42 19.21
CA GLY A 401 -3.43 -19.48 17.77
C GLY A 401 -3.33 -18.09 17.12
N LYS A 402 -3.43 -18.09 15.79
CA LYS A 402 -3.36 -16.90 14.93
C LYS A 402 -4.58 -16.80 14.03
N GLU A 403 -4.98 -15.56 13.74
CA GLU A 403 -6.00 -15.21 12.77
C GLU A 403 -5.28 -14.58 11.57
N VAL A 404 -4.95 -15.37 10.55
CA VAL A 404 -4.11 -14.84 9.46
C VAL A 404 -4.97 -14.14 8.42
N PHE A 405 -4.60 -12.90 8.12
CA PHE A 405 -5.15 -12.10 7.04
C PHE A 405 -4.10 -11.98 5.94
N VAL A 406 -4.39 -12.47 4.74
CA VAL A 406 -3.44 -12.45 3.62
C VAL A 406 -3.76 -11.34 2.62
N VAL A 407 -2.73 -10.67 2.13
CA VAL A 407 -2.79 -9.72 1.00
C VAL A 407 -2.32 -10.42 -0.27
N LEU A 408 -3.08 -10.36 -1.37
CA LEU A 408 -2.73 -11.04 -2.63
C LEU A 408 -2.98 -10.14 -3.85
N GLY A 409 -2.09 -10.24 -4.83
CA GLY A 409 -2.17 -9.50 -6.08
C GLY A 409 -0.80 -9.32 -6.74
N GLU A 410 -0.73 -8.47 -7.76
CA GLU A 410 0.49 -8.23 -8.55
C GLU A 410 1.42 -7.17 -7.92
N SER A 411 2.32 -6.58 -8.71
CA SER A 411 3.39 -5.68 -8.25
C SER A 411 2.94 -4.44 -7.46
N ASN A 412 1.82 -3.79 -7.78
CA ASN A 412 1.31 -2.67 -6.96
C ASN A 412 0.98 -3.17 -5.55
N VAL A 413 0.24 -4.28 -5.51
CA VAL A 413 -0.23 -4.94 -4.29
C VAL A 413 0.94 -5.48 -3.47
N HIS A 414 2.03 -5.88 -4.12
CA HIS A 414 3.26 -6.23 -3.43
C HIS A 414 3.80 -5.05 -2.61
N LEU A 415 3.88 -3.85 -3.21
CA LEU A 415 4.35 -2.64 -2.51
C LEU A 415 3.37 -2.18 -1.42
N GLU A 416 2.07 -2.22 -1.72
CA GLU A 416 1.00 -1.89 -0.78
C GLU A 416 0.97 -2.87 0.40
N GLY A 417 1.11 -4.17 0.11
CA GLY A 417 1.15 -5.25 1.09
C GLY A 417 2.33 -5.14 2.04
N GLU A 418 3.50 -4.69 1.57
CA GLU A 418 4.63 -4.40 2.45
C GLU A 418 4.29 -3.28 3.44
N ALA A 419 3.61 -2.23 2.99
CA ALA A 419 3.15 -1.15 3.88
C ALA A 419 2.06 -1.61 4.84
N ILE A 420 1.03 -2.32 4.36
CA ILE A 420 -0.07 -2.89 5.17
C ILE A 420 0.47 -3.77 6.29
N VAL A 421 1.40 -4.69 5.96
CA VAL A 421 1.97 -5.59 6.96
C VAL A 421 2.89 -4.83 7.91
N ARG A 422 3.75 -3.95 7.41
CA ARG A 422 4.64 -3.14 8.26
C ARG A 422 3.83 -2.34 9.26
N ASP A 423 2.81 -1.60 8.81
CA ASP A 423 2.03 -0.68 9.64
C ASP A 423 1.05 -1.43 10.54
N GLY A 424 0.27 -2.36 9.98
CA GLY A 424 -0.75 -3.10 10.72
C GLY A 424 -0.19 -4.10 11.73
N MET A 425 1.03 -4.64 11.53
CA MET A 425 1.69 -5.46 12.56
C MET A 425 2.23 -4.64 13.73
N ASN A 426 2.41 -3.32 13.55
CA ASN A 426 2.84 -2.39 14.59
C ASN A 426 1.67 -1.57 15.17
N ASP A 427 0.43 -1.78 14.69
CA ASP A 427 -0.77 -1.21 15.30
C ASP A 427 -1.15 -1.97 16.58
N LEU A 428 -0.96 -1.32 17.72
CA LEU A 428 -1.28 -1.86 19.05
C LEU A 428 -2.78 -1.92 19.34
N GLN A 429 -3.64 -1.35 18.48
CA GLN A 429 -5.11 -1.49 18.59
C GLN A 429 -5.64 -2.73 17.87
N LYS A 430 -4.83 -3.36 17.01
CA LYS A 430 -5.18 -4.62 16.36
C LYS A 430 -5.34 -5.74 17.40
N ASN A 431 -6.25 -6.67 17.15
CA ASN A 431 -6.29 -7.93 17.90
C ASN A 431 -4.89 -8.61 17.84
N PRO A 432 -4.26 -8.96 18.97
CA PRO A 432 -2.93 -9.57 19.00
C PRO A 432 -2.87 -10.97 18.37
N ALA A 433 -4.01 -11.64 18.18
CA ALA A 433 -4.09 -12.90 17.44
C ALA A 433 -3.91 -12.71 15.92
N VAL A 434 -4.23 -11.52 15.38
CA VAL A 434 -4.17 -11.26 13.94
C VAL A 434 -2.73 -11.23 13.47
N VAL A 435 -2.45 -11.89 12.34
CA VAL A 435 -1.18 -11.78 11.62
C VAL A 435 -1.49 -11.35 10.20
N LEU A 436 -0.90 -10.24 9.76
CA LEU A 436 -0.96 -9.79 8.38
C LEU A 436 0.20 -10.44 7.62
N ALA A 437 -0.10 -11.04 6.47
CA ALA A 437 0.89 -11.67 5.61
C ALA A 437 0.78 -11.14 4.18
N ASN A 438 1.87 -10.58 3.65
CA ASN A 438 1.92 -10.11 2.27
C ASN A 438 2.22 -11.31 1.36
N GLY A 439 1.20 -11.86 0.72
CA GLY A 439 1.31 -12.89 -0.30
C GLY A 439 1.34 -12.34 -1.72
N ALA A 440 1.29 -11.02 -1.92
CA ALA A 440 1.36 -10.43 -3.24
C ALA A 440 2.78 -10.56 -3.82
N LEU A 441 2.85 -10.84 -5.11
CA LEU A 441 4.09 -11.10 -5.85
C LEU A 441 4.04 -10.38 -7.19
N GLY A 442 5.18 -9.82 -7.61
CA GLY A 442 5.30 -9.25 -8.96
C GLY A 442 4.82 -10.23 -10.03
N ASP A 443 4.06 -9.72 -11.00
CA ASP A 443 3.40 -10.47 -12.08
C ASP A 443 2.34 -11.51 -11.66
N ALA A 444 1.93 -11.59 -10.38
CA ALA A 444 0.85 -12.48 -9.94
C ALA A 444 -0.54 -11.95 -10.34
N THR A 445 -0.76 -11.81 -11.64
CA THR A 445 -2.00 -11.25 -12.20
C THR A 445 -3.21 -12.12 -11.84
N ALA A 446 -4.42 -11.56 -11.99
CA ALA A 446 -5.67 -12.27 -11.81
C ALA A 446 -5.73 -13.55 -12.65
N ALA A 447 -5.28 -13.51 -13.91
CA ALA A 447 -5.14 -14.70 -14.75
C ALA A 447 -4.29 -15.79 -14.08
N LYS A 448 -3.13 -15.43 -13.54
CA LYS A 448 -2.21 -16.39 -12.93
C LYS A 448 -2.70 -16.91 -11.59
N LEU A 449 -3.37 -16.09 -10.77
CA LEU A 449 -3.96 -16.55 -9.52
C LEU A 449 -5.24 -17.37 -9.74
N SER A 450 -5.92 -17.18 -10.87
CA SER A 450 -7.08 -18.00 -11.27
C SER A 450 -6.72 -19.43 -11.69
N ASP A 451 -5.48 -19.68 -12.10
CA ASP A 451 -4.97 -21.03 -12.37
C ASP A 451 -4.47 -21.70 -11.07
N PRO A 452 -5.13 -22.76 -10.58
CA PRO A 452 -4.68 -23.46 -9.37
C PRO A 452 -3.31 -24.14 -9.52
N ASN A 453 -2.82 -24.35 -10.75
CA ASN A 453 -1.51 -24.94 -11.00
C ASN A 453 -0.40 -23.89 -11.17
N SER A 454 -0.74 -22.61 -11.02
CA SER A 454 0.20 -21.52 -11.15
C SER A 454 1.35 -21.65 -10.15
N PRO A 455 2.61 -21.45 -10.59
CA PRO A 455 3.77 -21.54 -9.69
C PRO A 455 3.77 -20.41 -8.63
N PHE A 456 2.95 -19.37 -8.81
CA PHE A 456 2.73 -18.35 -7.79
C PHE A 456 2.13 -18.93 -6.51
N TRP A 457 1.18 -19.86 -6.61
CA TRP A 457 0.63 -20.53 -5.42
C TRP A 457 1.70 -21.33 -4.68
N VAL A 458 2.63 -21.96 -5.40
CA VAL A 458 3.77 -22.66 -4.78
C VAL A 458 4.65 -21.70 -3.99
N SER A 459 5.00 -20.55 -4.58
CA SER A 459 5.77 -19.49 -3.90
C SER A 459 5.06 -18.97 -2.65
N ILE A 460 3.78 -18.60 -2.79
CA ILE A 460 2.97 -18.03 -1.72
C ILE A 460 2.89 -18.99 -0.54
N LEU A 461 2.48 -20.24 -0.79
CA LEU A 461 2.14 -21.19 0.27
C LEU A 461 3.37 -21.73 1.00
N ASN A 462 4.48 -21.95 0.29
CA ASN A 462 5.64 -22.66 0.85
C ASN A 462 6.76 -21.74 1.31
N TYR A 463 6.82 -20.50 0.82
CA TYR A 463 7.95 -19.61 1.10
C TYR A 463 7.53 -18.26 1.66
N ILE A 464 6.43 -17.68 1.15
CA ILE A 464 6.01 -16.34 1.58
C ILE A 464 5.24 -16.38 2.89
N ILE A 465 4.14 -17.15 2.98
CA ILE A 465 3.33 -17.24 4.20
C ILE A 465 4.15 -17.69 5.42
N PRO A 466 5.05 -18.69 5.31
CA PRO A 466 5.89 -19.12 6.44
C PRO A 466 6.86 -18.06 6.97
N ASN A 467 7.22 -17.02 6.19
CA ASN A 467 8.06 -15.91 6.68
C ASN A 467 7.44 -15.18 7.87
N TYR A 468 6.11 -15.25 8.01
CA TYR A 468 5.35 -14.63 9.09
C TYR A 468 5.12 -15.57 10.29
N GLY A 469 5.74 -16.76 10.27
CA GLY A 469 5.60 -17.75 11.35
C GLY A 469 4.21 -18.39 11.42
N VAL A 470 3.50 -18.44 10.29
CA VAL A 470 2.15 -18.98 10.17
C VAL A 470 2.02 -19.93 8.99
N THR A 471 0.93 -20.69 8.91
CA THR A 471 0.65 -21.63 7.82
C THR A 471 -0.58 -21.21 7.00
N PRO A 472 -0.72 -21.68 5.75
CA PRO A 472 -1.93 -21.47 4.97
C PRO A 472 -3.23 -21.92 5.66
N LYS A 473 -3.15 -22.92 6.54
CA LYS A 473 -4.31 -23.40 7.30
C LYS A 473 -4.81 -22.41 8.37
N GLN A 474 -4.02 -21.40 8.72
CA GLN A 474 -4.40 -20.36 9.68
C GLN A 474 -5.05 -19.13 9.01
N VAL A 475 -5.10 -19.09 7.67
CA VAL A 475 -5.71 -17.99 6.91
C VAL A 475 -7.22 -18.05 7.06
N VAL A 476 -7.78 -16.96 7.60
CA VAL A 476 -9.22 -16.78 7.87
C VAL A 476 -9.85 -15.69 7.02
N ALA A 477 -9.04 -14.75 6.53
CA ALA A 477 -9.49 -13.67 5.65
C ALA A 477 -8.42 -13.28 4.62
N ALA A 478 -8.85 -12.66 3.53
CA ALA A 478 -7.95 -12.10 2.53
C ALA A 478 -8.40 -10.72 2.06
N TRP A 479 -7.43 -9.88 1.69
CA TRP A 479 -7.64 -8.74 0.81
C TRP A 479 -6.92 -9.02 -0.51
N VAL A 480 -7.63 -8.83 -1.61
CA VAL A 480 -7.14 -9.16 -2.95
C VAL A 480 -7.40 -8.00 -3.87
N GLU A 481 -6.38 -7.54 -4.57
CA GLU A 481 -6.53 -6.65 -5.72
C GLU A 481 -6.18 -7.45 -7.00
N PRO A 482 -7.20 -7.95 -7.71
CA PRO A 482 -7.02 -8.78 -8.89
C PRO A 482 -6.97 -7.90 -10.15
N THR A 483 -5.81 -7.84 -10.77
CA THR A 483 -5.59 -7.08 -12.00
C THR A 483 -4.87 -7.95 -13.03
N ASP A 484 -5.13 -7.68 -14.31
CA ASP A 484 -4.38 -8.26 -15.43
C ASP A 484 -3.57 -7.18 -16.14
N GLU A 485 -2.40 -7.54 -16.67
CA GLU A 485 -1.63 -6.70 -17.58
C GLU A 485 -2.18 -6.82 -19.01
N ILE A 486 -2.65 -5.71 -19.57
CA ILE A 486 -3.20 -5.66 -20.93
C ILE A 486 -2.51 -4.58 -21.78
N SER A 487 -2.34 -4.81 -23.08
CA SER A 487 -1.76 -3.81 -23.98
C SER A 487 -2.80 -2.90 -24.65
N SER A 488 -4.07 -3.33 -24.66
CA SER A 488 -5.22 -2.58 -25.16
C SER A 488 -6.48 -3.02 -24.43
N GLY A 489 -7.29 -2.08 -23.95
CA GLY A 489 -8.55 -2.36 -23.26
C GLY A 489 -9.76 -2.33 -24.21
N THR A 490 -10.64 -3.31 -24.06
CA THR A 490 -11.95 -3.39 -24.70
C THR A 490 -13.01 -3.62 -23.62
N PHE A 491 -13.77 -2.58 -23.33
CA PHE A 491 -14.91 -2.67 -22.44
C PHE A 491 -16.18 -3.08 -23.22
N PRO A 492 -17.00 -4.02 -22.70
CA PRO A 492 -16.88 -4.70 -21.41
C PRO A 492 -16.11 -6.03 -21.45
N SER A 493 -15.67 -6.51 -22.62
CA SER A 493 -15.17 -7.89 -22.78
C SER A 493 -14.00 -8.24 -21.85
N ASP A 494 -13.04 -7.32 -21.68
CA ASP A 494 -11.89 -7.57 -20.81
C ASP A 494 -12.31 -7.64 -19.34
N MET A 495 -13.33 -6.86 -18.96
CA MET A 495 -13.87 -6.87 -17.60
C MET A 495 -14.68 -8.13 -17.31
N SER A 496 -15.39 -8.68 -18.29
CA SER A 496 -16.04 -9.98 -18.15
C SER A 496 -15.03 -11.12 -17.98
N LYS A 497 -13.87 -11.04 -18.66
CA LYS A 497 -12.77 -11.99 -18.46
C LYS A 497 -12.17 -11.84 -17.06
N LEU A 498 -11.88 -10.60 -16.64
CA LEU A 498 -11.35 -10.31 -15.31
C LEU A 498 -12.32 -10.77 -14.21
N GLN A 499 -13.62 -10.53 -14.37
CA GLN A 499 -14.66 -11.04 -13.46
C GLN A 499 -14.54 -12.56 -13.29
N SER A 500 -14.48 -13.31 -14.40
CA SER A 500 -14.36 -14.78 -14.34
C SER A 500 -13.08 -15.22 -13.60
N GLN A 501 -11.98 -14.48 -13.77
CA GLN A 501 -10.74 -14.74 -13.04
C GLN A 501 -10.89 -14.45 -11.55
N ILE A 502 -11.56 -13.36 -11.16
CA ILE A 502 -11.84 -13.02 -9.75
C ILE A 502 -12.64 -14.13 -9.06
N GLU A 503 -13.66 -14.65 -9.74
CA GLU A 503 -14.48 -15.75 -9.24
C GLU A 503 -13.65 -17.03 -9.03
N ASN A 504 -12.79 -17.37 -10.00
CA ASN A 504 -11.86 -18.49 -9.88
C ASN A 504 -10.82 -18.27 -8.77
N VAL A 505 -10.32 -17.04 -8.60
CA VAL A 505 -9.44 -16.67 -7.48
C VAL A 505 -10.17 -16.92 -6.16
N ALA A 506 -11.42 -16.52 -6.01
CA ALA A 506 -12.20 -16.78 -4.80
C ALA A 506 -12.34 -18.29 -4.50
N GLN A 507 -12.57 -19.12 -5.52
CA GLN A 507 -12.59 -20.59 -5.36
C GLN A 507 -11.20 -21.15 -4.97
N ASN A 508 -10.14 -20.65 -5.59
CA ASN A 508 -8.76 -21.05 -5.27
C ASN A 508 -8.38 -20.67 -3.84
N LEU A 509 -8.84 -19.53 -3.32
CA LEU A 509 -8.63 -19.17 -1.91
C LEU A 509 -9.17 -20.26 -0.99
N LEU A 510 -10.37 -20.79 -1.22
CA LEU A 510 -10.92 -21.87 -0.41
C LEU A 510 -10.11 -23.16 -0.54
N THR A 511 -9.56 -23.42 -1.72
CA THR A 511 -8.71 -24.59 -1.99
C THR A 511 -7.39 -24.53 -1.22
N PHE A 512 -6.72 -23.38 -1.22
CA PHE A 512 -5.39 -23.23 -0.63
C PHE A 512 -5.42 -22.78 0.84
N PHE A 513 -6.50 -22.15 1.27
CA PHE A 513 -6.73 -21.66 2.63
C PHE A 513 -8.01 -22.27 3.20
N PRO A 514 -7.96 -23.52 3.71
CA PRO A 514 -9.17 -24.29 4.05
C PRO A 514 -10.02 -23.68 5.18
N ASN A 515 -9.47 -22.75 5.95
CA ASN A 515 -10.19 -22.04 7.02
C ASN A 515 -10.64 -20.63 6.65
N ILE A 516 -10.40 -20.18 5.40
CA ILE A 516 -10.81 -18.86 4.96
C ILE A 516 -12.34 -18.72 5.04
N LYS A 517 -12.79 -17.59 5.58
CA LYS A 517 -14.22 -17.27 5.74
C LYS A 517 -14.63 -16.13 4.83
N MET A 518 -13.73 -15.16 4.64
CA MET A 518 -14.06 -13.87 4.04
C MET A 518 -12.95 -13.43 3.08
N VAL A 519 -13.33 -12.79 1.98
CA VAL A 519 -12.42 -12.10 1.08
C VAL A 519 -12.97 -10.72 0.73
N TYR A 520 -12.07 -9.74 0.75
CA TYR A 520 -12.34 -8.38 0.32
C TYR A 520 -11.59 -8.11 -0.98
N PHE A 521 -12.34 -7.79 -2.04
CA PHE A 521 -11.77 -7.43 -3.33
C PHE A 521 -11.73 -5.92 -3.50
N SER A 522 -10.58 -5.39 -3.91
CA SER A 522 -10.42 -4.02 -4.37
C SER A 522 -10.07 -4.02 -5.86
N SER A 523 -10.51 -2.98 -6.58
CA SER A 523 -10.06 -2.76 -7.95
C SER A 523 -8.69 -2.10 -7.94
N ARG A 524 -8.01 -2.08 -9.10
CA ARG A 524 -6.79 -1.28 -9.25
C ARG A 524 -7.05 0.16 -8.79
N ALA A 525 -6.12 0.74 -8.05
CA ALA A 525 -6.16 2.16 -7.75
C ALA A 525 -6.23 2.95 -9.07
N TYR A 526 -7.25 3.78 -9.22
CA TYR A 526 -7.35 4.70 -10.34
C TYR A 526 -6.91 6.07 -9.84
N ALA A 527 -5.76 6.53 -10.32
CA ALA A 527 -5.22 7.86 -10.07
C ALA A 527 -5.29 8.79 -11.30
N GLY A 528 -5.58 8.24 -12.49
CA GLY A 528 -5.64 8.99 -13.74
C GLY A 528 -4.28 9.38 -14.32
N TYR A 529 -3.16 8.85 -13.80
CA TYR A 529 -1.80 9.24 -14.21
C TYR A 529 -1.10 8.24 -15.15
N SER A 530 -1.60 7.02 -15.33
CA SER A 530 -0.87 5.94 -16.02
C SER A 530 -0.80 6.05 -17.54
N ASN A 531 -1.62 6.92 -18.14
CA ASN A 531 -1.75 7.00 -19.59
C ASN A 531 -0.47 7.43 -20.32
N GLY A 532 0.08 6.50 -21.12
CA GLY A 532 1.16 6.74 -22.07
C GLY A 532 2.57 6.63 -21.48
N LEU A 533 2.71 6.25 -20.20
CA LEU A 533 4.00 6.16 -19.52
C LEU A 533 4.51 4.73 -19.35
N SER A 534 3.62 3.79 -19.05
CA SER A 534 3.94 2.38 -18.82
C SER A 534 4.10 1.59 -20.12
N LYS A 535 5.08 1.87 -20.99
CA LYS A 535 5.45 1.01 -22.16
C LYS A 535 4.29 0.46 -23.06
N LYS A 536 3.08 1.05 -23.05
CA LYS A 536 1.81 0.56 -23.66
C LYS A 536 1.04 -0.54 -22.88
N ILE A 537 1.30 -0.78 -21.59
CA ILE A 537 0.59 -1.76 -20.75
C ILE A 537 -0.32 -1.01 -19.76
N ASN A 538 -1.57 -1.45 -19.62
CA ASN A 538 -2.64 -0.90 -18.79
C ASN A 538 -3.03 0.56 -19.14
N PRO A 539 -3.49 0.82 -20.37
CA PRO A 539 -3.95 2.15 -20.74
C PRO A 539 -5.19 2.54 -19.95
N GLU A 540 -5.25 3.77 -19.45
CA GLU A 540 -6.51 4.29 -18.95
C GLU A 540 -7.57 4.33 -20.07
N PRO A 541 -8.85 4.02 -19.77
CA PRO A 541 -9.43 3.94 -18.43
C PRO A 541 -9.46 2.54 -17.81
N TYR A 542 -8.57 1.61 -18.20
CA TYR A 542 -8.60 0.22 -17.72
C TYR A 542 -8.60 0.08 -16.19
N ALA A 543 -7.82 0.89 -15.46
CA ALA A 543 -7.82 0.84 -14.00
C ALA A 543 -9.20 1.20 -13.42
N PHE A 544 -9.89 2.19 -13.99
CA PHE A 544 -11.29 2.48 -13.65
C PHE A 544 -12.21 1.32 -14.04
N GLU A 545 -12.08 0.80 -15.26
CA GLU A 545 -12.92 -0.28 -15.76
C GLU A 545 -12.80 -1.55 -14.92
N SER A 546 -11.63 -1.83 -14.34
CA SER A 546 -11.40 -2.97 -13.42
C SER A 546 -12.35 -2.99 -12.23
N SER A 547 -12.91 -1.84 -11.84
CA SER A 547 -13.96 -1.72 -10.84
C SER A 547 -15.23 -2.49 -11.23
N TYR A 548 -15.57 -2.57 -12.52
CA TYR A 548 -16.74 -3.32 -12.99
C TYR A 548 -16.55 -4.83 -12.81
N ALA A 549 -15.34 -5.35 -13.02
CA ALA A 549 -15.07 -6.78 -12.81
C ALA A 549 -15.28 -7.17 -11.34
N VAL A 550 -14.79 -6.35 -10.40
CA VAL A 550 -15.03 -6.56 -8.96
C VAL A 550 -16.51 -6.43 -8.62
N LYS A 551 -17.19 -5.39 -9.16
CA LYS A 551 -18.63 -5.20 -8.97
C LYS A 551 -19.40 -6.45 -9.39
N TRP A 552 -19.16 -6.93 -10.61
CA TRP A 552 -19.91 -8.04 -11.19
C TRP A 552 -19.63 -9.36 -10.47
N ALA A 553 -18.39 -9.64 -10.08
CA ALA A 553 -18.08 -10.85 -9.30
C ALA A 553 -18.77 -10.85 -7.91
N VAL A 554 -18.80 -9.70 -7.22
CA VAL A 554 -19.55 -9.57 -5.96
C VAL A 554 -21.05 -9.69 -6.21
N GLN A 555 -21.56 -9.11 -7.29
CA GLN A 555 -22.96 -9.19 -7.67
C GLN A 555 -23.39 -10.63 -8.00
N ASP A 556 -22.59 -11.40 -8.73
CA ASP A 556 -22.89 -12.79 -9.04
C ASP A 556 -23.02 -13.64 -7.76
N GLN A 557 -22.17 -13.40 -6.75
CA GLN A 557 -22.33 -14.06 -5.46
C GLN A 557 -23.63 -13.62 -4.74
N LEU A 558 -23.99 -12.34 -4.78
CA LEU A 558 -25.23 -11.82 -4.20
C LEU A 558 -26.48 -12.40 -4.88
N ASP A 559 -26.41 -12.58 -6.20
CA ASP A 559 -27.48 -13.14 -7.04
C ASP A 559 -27.58 -14.67 -6.91
N GLY A 560 -26.65 -15.30 -6.18
CA GLY A 560 -26.69 -16.72 -5.85
C GLY A 560 -26.06 -17.63 -6.91
N ALA A 561 -25.04 -17.13 -7.63
CA ALA A 561 -24.27 -17.93 -8.57
C ALA A 561 -23.79 -19.24 -7.91
N PRO A 562 -24.14 -20.43 -8.46
CA PRO A 562 -23.87 -21.70 -7.80
C PRO A 562 -22.39 -21.96 -7.50
N ASN A 563 -21.49 -21.49 -8.36
CA ASN A 563 -20.04 -21.61 -8.24
C ASN A 563 -19.41 -20.68 -7.19
N LEU A 564 -20.21 -19.78 -6.59
CA LEU A 564 -19.77 -18.81 -5.58
C LEU A 564 -20.51 -18.96 -4.25
N ASN A 565 -21.20 -20.07 -4.04
CA ASN A 565 -21.95 -20.29 -2.81
C ASN A 565 -21.03 -20.24 -1.58
N PHE A 566 -21.33 -19.32 -0.66
CA PHE A 566 -20.64 -19.16 0.63
C PHE A 566 -21.48 -19.64 1.82
N ASP A 567 -22.77 -19.96 1.57
CA ASP A 567 -23.73 -20.34 2.60
C ASP A 567 -23.89 -21.87 2.64
N PRO A 568 -23.41 -22.56 3.70
CA PRO A 568 -23.54 -24.01 3.81
C PRO A 568 -25.00 -24.48 3.92
N GLY A 569 -25.93 -23.58 4.26
CA GLY A 569 -27.37 -23.85 4.25
C GLY A 569 -27.97 -23.94 2.84
N LYS A 570 -27.26 -23.46 1.81
CA LYS A 570 -27.70 -23.45 0.41
C LYS A 570 -26.98 -24.48 -0.48
N GLY A 571 -26.03 -25.23 0.07
CA GLY A 571 -25.26 -26.25 -0.64
C GLY A 571 -23.79 -26.28 -0.24
N PRO A 572 -22.94 -27.01 -0.98
CA PRO A 572 -21.50 -26.97 -0.78
C PRO A 572 -20.95 -25.54 -0.83
N VAL A 573 -20.07 -25.19 0.08
CA VAL A 573 -19.34 -23.92 0.05
C VAL A 573 -18.25 -24.04 -1.01
N LEU A 574 -18.27 -23.15 -2.01
CA LEU A 574 -17.36 -23.15 -3.15
C LEU A 574 -16.51 -21.88 -3.25
N ALA A 575 -16.88 -20.83 -2.52
CA ALA A 575 -16.09 -19.61 -2.37
C ALA A 575 -16.26 -19.07 -0.93
N PRO A 576 -15.28 -18.31 -0.39
CA PRO A 576 -15.51 -17.52 0.80
C PRO A 576 -16.60 -16.47 0.56
N TRP A 577 -17.15 -15.91 1.63
CA TRP A 577 -18.00 -14.73 1.54
C TRP A 577 -17.18 -13.58 0.93
N MET A 578 -17.70 -12.92 -0.11
CA MET A 578 -17.03 -11.90 -0.90
C MET A 578 -17.65 -10.53 -0.67
N SER A 579 -16.82 -9.49 -0.62
CA SER A 579 -17.28 -8.10 -0.62
C SER A 579 -16.24 -7.18 -1.23
N TRP A 580 -16.63 -5.96 -1.57
CA TRP A 580 -15.70 -4.85 -1.74
C TRP A 580 -14.85 -4.63 -0.50
N GLY A 581 -13.54 -4.51 -0.71
CA GLY A 581 -12.60 -3.83 0.19
C GLY A 581 -12.60 -2.30 -0.03
N PRO A 582 -11.56 -1.59 0.39
CA PRO A 582 -11.40 -0.17 0.07
C PRO A 582 -11.50 0.10 -1.44
N TYR A 583 -12.23 1.15 -1.81
CA TYR A 583 -12.32 1.59 -3.21
C TYR A 583 -11.36 2.75 -3.44
N ASP A 584 -10.24 2.48 -4.12
CA ASP A 584 -9.10 3.39 -4.32
C ASP A 584 -9.20 4.23 -5.61
N TRP A 585 -10.41 4.71 -5.89
CA TRP A 585 -10.68 5.55 -7.05
C TRP A 585 -10.66 7.04 -6.71
N ALA A 586 -9.83 7.81 -7.43
CA ALA A 586 -9.98 9.26 -7.60
C ALA A 586 -9.36 9.69 -8.93
N ASN A 587 -9.96 10.63 -9.65
CA ASN A 587 -9.36 11.11 -10.91
C ASN A 587 -8.30 12.19 -10.62
N GLY A 588 -7.15 11.73 -10.15
CA GLY A 588 -6.06 12.57 -9.65
C GLY A 588 -6.57 13.55 -8.62
N LEU A 589 -6.48 14.84 -8.96
CA LEU A 589 -6.99 15.95 -8.17
C LEU A 589 -8.34 16.49 -8.69
N VAL A 590 -8.73 16.12 -9.92
CA VAL A 590 -9.87 16.69 -10.66
C VAL A 590 -11.20 16.26 -10.07
N VAL A 591 -11.34 14.97 -9.75
CA VAL A 591 -12.54 14.40 -9.16
C VAL A 591 -12.14 13.63 -7.91
N PRO A 592 -12.28 14.23 -6.71
CA PRO A 592 -12.03 13.49 -5.48
C PRO A 592 -13.05 12.36 -5.33
N GLY A 593 -12.64 11.26 -4.73
CA GLY A 593 -13.57 10.21 -4.32
C GLY A 593 -14.55 10.73 -3.26
N PRO A 594 -15.73 10.12 -3.09
CA PRO A 594 -16.70 10.44 -2.03
C PRO A 594 -16.15 10.42 -0.60
N SER A 595 -15.08 9.65 -0.35
CA SER A 595 -14.34 9.61 0.91
C SER A 595 -13.45 10.84 1.15
N GLY A 596 -13.30 11.72 0.14
CA GLY A 596 -12.30 12.78 0.10
C GLY A 596 -10.93 12.31 -0.43
N LEU A 597 -10.84 11.07 -0.94
CA LEU A 597 -9.61 10.55 -1.54
C LEU A 597 -9.18 11.41 -2.74
N TYR A 598 -7.89 11.72 -2.78
CA TYR A 598 -7.20 12.29 -3.93
C TYR A 598 -5.89 11.55 -4.17
N TRP A 599 -5.50 11.50 -5.43
CA TRP A 599 -4.17 11.07 -5.86
C TRP A 599 -3.41 12.30 -6.33
N SER A 600 -2.42 12.74 -5.56
CA SER A 600 -1.45 13.70 -6.05
C SER A 600 -0.44 12.97 -6.92
N CYS A 601 0.28 13.69 -7.78
CA CYS A 601 1.32 13.06 -8.61
C CYS A 601 2.48 12.48 -7.76
N GLN A 602 2.61 12.97 -6.53
CA GLN A 602 3.58 12.51 -5.53
C GLN A 602 3.23 11.13 -4.98
N ASP A 603 1.96 10.73 -5.09
CA ASP A 603 1.48 9.43 -4.64
C ASP A 603 1.71 8.31 -5.68
N SER A 604 2.27 8.64 -6.84
CA SER A 604 2.53 7.67 -7.92
C SER A 604 4.00 7.64 -8.31
N GLU A 605 4.47 6.46 -8.69
CA GLU A 605 5.76 6.29 -9.35
C GLU A 605 5.73 6.78 -10.80
N SER A 606 6.90 6.76 -11.47
CA SER A 606 7.08 7.30 -12.82
C SER A 606 6.22 6.65 -13.90
N ASP A 607 5.72 5.43 -13.67
CA ASP A 607 4.84 4.74 -14.61
C ASP A 607 3.36 5.12 -14.45
N GLY A 608 3.02 5.89 -13.41
CA GLY A 608 1.67 6.34 -13.08
C GLY A 608 0.73 5.23 -12.62
N ASN A 609 1.21 4.00 -12.47
CA ASN A 609 0.45 2.82 -12.04
C ASN A 609 0.81 2.43 -10.61
N HIS A 610 2.10 2.38 -10.27
CA HIS A 610 2.53 2.00 -8.94
C HIS A 610 2.35 3.15 -7.96
N PRO A 611 1.84 2.90 -6.75
CA PRO A 611 1.86 3.89 -5.69
C PRO A 611 3.30 4.16 -5.26
N SER A 612 3.62 5.41 -4.97
CA SER A 612 4.96 5.78 -4.48
C SER A 612 5.20 5.17 -3.10
N GLY A 613 6.41 4.65 -2.87
CA GLY A 613 6.79 4.08 -1.56
C GLY A 613 6.82 5.10 -0.41
N THR A 614 6.80 6.41 -0.71
CA THR A 614 6.83 7.47 0.30
C THR A 614 5.44 7.91 0.77
N SER A 615 4.43 7.92 -0.10
CA SER A 615 3.10 8.43 0.28
C SER A 615 1.94 7.63 -0.28
N GLY A 616 2.06 7.08 -1.49
CA GLY A 616 1.01 6.29 -2.11
C GLY A 616 0.74 4.98 -1.37
N THR A 617 1.79 4.22 -1.05
CA THR A 617 1.64 2.93 -0.35
C THR A 617 1.10 3.11 1.07
N GLU A 618 1.58 4.12 1.80
CA GLU A 618 1.08 4.48 3.14
C GLU A 618 -0.40 4.89 3.11
N LYS A 619 -0.82 5.61 2.06
CA LYS A 619 -2.23 6.00 1.86
C LYS A 619 -3.12 4.77 1.75
N ILE A 620 -2.75 3.82 0.89
CA ILE A 620 -3.49 2.57 0.71
C ILE A 620 -3.46 1.73 1.99
N ALA A 621 -2.29 1.57 2.61
CA ALA A 621 -2.14 0.82 3.85
C ALA A 621 -3.04 1.36 4.96
N ASN A 622 -3.07 2.67 5.16
CA ASN A 622 -3.96 3.31 6.13
C ASN A 622 -5.43 3.03 5.84
N ARG A 623 -5.84 3.02 4.57
CA ARG A 623 -7.23 2.71 4.20
C ARG A 623 -7.58 1.26 4.46
N VAL A 624 -6.69 0.32 4.13
CA VAL A 624 -6.91 -1.12 4.38
C VAL A 624 -6.93 -1.42 5.88
N ILE A 625 -6.05 -0.83 6.68
CA ILE A 625 -6.00 -1.06 8.14
C ILE A 625 -7.24 -0.48 8.84
N ASN A 626 -7.75 0.66 8.37
CA ASN A 626 -8.94 1.29 8.96
C ASN A 626 -10.26 0.63 8.56
N PHE A 627 -10.30 -0.05 7.42
CA PHE A 627 -11.45 -0.75 6.86
C PHE A 627 -11.77 -2.01 7.68
#